data_AF-A0A853IUD9-F1
#
_entry.id   AF-A0A853IUD9-F1
#
_cell.length_a   1.000
_cell.length_b   1.000
_cell.length_c   1.000
_cell.angle_alpha   90.00
_cell.angle_beta   90.00
_cell.angle_gamma   90.00
#
_symmetry.space_group_name_H-M   'P 1'
#
loop_
_entity.id
_entity.type
_entity.pdbx_description
1 polymer ?
#
loop_
_entity_poly.entity_id
_entity_poly.type
_entity_poly.pdbx_seq_one_letter_code
_entity_poly.pdbx_strand_id
1 'polypeptide(L)'
;MSQFDDLAADQGQPPLDKLTPLPSDALARLRAAHPQAPEGYIDFLTTLGFGELGEASFMLYGGLLAPDEVFGETPDGLQGVWLFGDDFAGTNCGFDSADGWRIVEIDPTNFSKDVVGEDFAAFIRIRIAAAS
;
A
#
# COMPACT_ATOMS: atom_id res chain seq x y z
N MET A 1 -3.73 -6.81 19.51
CA MET A 1 -3.21 -7.93 18.71
C MET A 1 -3.39 -7.53 17.27
N SER A 2 -2.32 -7.55 16.49
CA SER A 2 -2.40 -7.19 15.09
C SER A 2 -3.12 -8.29 14.34
N GLN A 3 -3.85 -7.95 13.28
CA GLN A 3 -4.39 -8.97 12.39
C GLN A 3 -3.33 -9.63 11.51
N PHE A 4 -2.07 -9.17 11.61
CA PHE A 4 -0.90 -9.69 10.91
C PHE A 4 0.08 -10.39 11.85
N ASP A 5 -0.32 -10.70 13.08
CA ASP A 5 0.53 -11.43 14.06
C ASP A 5 1.01 -12.79 13.49
N ASP A 6 0.22 -13.42 12.61
CA ASP A 6 0.60 -14.64 11.89
C ASP A 6 1.74 -14.40 10.89
N LEU A 7 1.65 -13.35 10.09
CA LEU A 7 2.68 -12.97 9.12
C LEU A 7 3.96 -12.45 9.81
N ALA A 8 3.82 -11.81 10.97
CA ALA A 8 4.96 -11.34 11.77
C ALA A 8 5.86 -12.49 12.23
N ALA A 9 5.32 -13.71 12.39
CA ALA A 9 6.10 -14.89 12.70
C ALA A 9 7.05 -15.31 11.57
N ASP A 10 6.70 -14.96 10.31
CA ASP A 10 7.47 -15.28 9.11
C ASP A 10 8.34 -14.09 8.64
N GLN A 11 8.35 -12.98 9.38
CA GLN A 11 9.16 -11.81 9.04
C GLN A 11 10.66 -12.16 9.00
N GLY A 12 11.35 -11.68 7.95
CA GLY A 12 12.74 -12.05 7.67
C GLY A 12 12.89 -13.28 6.76
N GLN A 13 11.79 -13.92 6.37
CA GLN A 13 11.75 -14.93 5.31
C GLN A 13 11.06 -14.38 4.06
N PRO A 14 11.46 -14.80 2.84
CA PRO A 14 10.73 -14.45 1.64
C PRO A 14 9.25 -14.87 1.73
N PRO A 15 8.29 -14.03 1.28
CA PRO A 15 8.48 -12.75 0.58
C PRO A 15 8.53 -11.50 1.51
N LEU A 16 8.66 -11.66 2.82
CA LEU A 16 8.61 -10.60 3.84
C LEU A 16 9.99 -10.16 4.34
N ASP A 17 11.07 -10.71 3.81
CA ASP A 17 12.45 -10.52 4.27
C ASP A 17 12.98 -9.09 4.09
N LYS A 18 12.37 -8.33 3.18
CA LYS A 18 12.76 -6.95 2.86
C LYS A 18 11.83 -5.90 3.48
N LEU A 19 10.86 -6.30 4.31
CA LEU A 19 9.97 -5.37 5.00
C LEU A 19 10.61 -4.81 6.26
N THR A 20 10.52 -3.49 6.42
CA THR A 20 11.00 -2.76 7.60
C THR A 20 9.85 -2.01 8.27
N PRO A 21 9.54 -2.28 9.56
CA PRO A 21 8.51 -1.58 10.31
C PRO A 21 8.67 -0.06 10.24
N LEU A 22 7.57 0.66 10.06
CA LEU A 22 7.61 2.11 9.96
C LEU A 22 7.86 2.72 11.36
N PRO A 23 8.81 3.65 11.52
CA PRO A 23 9.08 4.29 12.81
C PRO A 23 7.86 5.02 13.39
N SER A 24 7.73 5.02 14.72
CA SER A 24 6.57 5.58 15.42
C SER A 24 6.28 7.06 15.11
N ASP A 25 7.30 7.87 14.87
CA ASP A 25 7.16 9.28 14.49
C ASP A 25 6.63 9.44 13.06
N ALA A 26 7.08 8.59 12.14
CA ALA A 26 6.54 8.55 10.78
C ALA A 26 5.08 8.05 10.75
N LEU A 27 4.74 7.02 11.54
CA LEU A 27 3.37 6.56 11.72
C LEU A 27 2.45 7.65 12.28
N ALA A 28 2.93 8.43 13.26
CA ALA A 28 2.18 9.55 13.81
C ALA A 28 1.90 10.63 12.77
N ARG A 29 2.90 10.96 11.92
CA ARG A 29 2.72 11.91 10.80
C ARG A 29 1.73 11.38 9.76
N LEU A 30 1.83 10.10 9.39
CA LEU A 30 0.92 9.46 8.45
C LEU A 30 -0.53 9.52 8.94
N ARG A 31 -0.77 9.14 10.21
CA ARG A 31 -2.11 9.22 10.84
C ARG A 31 -2.62 10.66 10.94
N ALA A 32 -1.75 11.64 11.18
CA ALA A 32 -2.15 13.04 11.24
C ALA A 32 -2.51 13.62 9.86
N ALA A 33 -1.78 13.23 8.81
CA ALA A 33 -2.05 13.64 7.43
C ALA A 33 -3.30 12.95 6.85
N HIS A 34 -3.50 11.67 7.17
CA HIS A 34 -4.59 10.84 6.64
C HIS A 34 -5.36 10.15 7.78
N PRO A 35 -6.15 10.90 8.57
CA PRO A 35 -6.85 10.35 9.75
C PRO A 35 -7.92 9.31 9.38
N GLN A 36 -8.37 9.28 8.12
CA GLN A 36 -9.37 8.35 7.61
C GLN A 36 -8.78 7.18 6.83
N ALA A 37 -7.44 7.06 6.75
CA ALA A 37 -6.81 5.93 6.07
C ALA A 37 -7.22 4.59 6.72
N PRO A 38 -7.34 3.50 5.92
CA PRO A 38 -7.75 2.20 6.43
C PRO A 38 -6.87 1.73 7.59
N GLU A 39 -7.50 1.32 8.69
CA GLU A 39 -6.79 0.87 9.89
C GLU A 39 -5.87 -0.32 9.61
N GLY A 40 -6.31 -1.24 8.74
CA GLY A 40 -5.51 -2.39 8.33
C GLY A 40 -4.20 -2.00 7.63
N TYR A 41 -4.16 -0.89 6.88
CA TYR A 41 -2.92 -0.39 6.29
C TYR A 41 -1.96 0.11 7.36
N ILE A 42 -2.46 0.88 8.32
CA ILE A 42 -1.63 1.41 9.40
C ILE A 42 -1.13 0.29 10.33
N ASP A 43 -1.98 -0.71 10.63
CA ASP A 43 -1.60 -1.89 11.39
C ASP A 43 -0.49 -2.68 10.68
N PHE A 44 -0.59 -2.85 9.35
CA PHE A 44 0.45 -3.52 8.56
C PHE A 44 1.78 -2.76 8.62
N LEU A 45 1.78 -1.44 8.39
CA LEU A 45 2.99 -0.62 8.47
C LEU A 45 3.62 -0.61 9.87
N THR A 46 2.80 -0.75 10.90
CA THR A 46 3.28 -0.81 12.29
C THR A 46 3.90 -2.18 12.61
N THR A 47 3.29 -3.25 12.11
CA THR A 47 3.64 -4.63 12.47
C THR A 47 4.75 -5.19 11.59
N LEU A 48 4.56 -5.15 10.27
CA LEU A 48 5.48 -5.70 9.27
C LEU A 48 6.29 -4.62 8.59
N GLY A 49 5.65 -3.48 8.31
CA GLY A 49 6.31 -2.33 7.70
C GLY A 49 6.09 -2.17 6.22
N PHE A 50 7.08 -1.57 5.58
CA PHE A 50 7.09 -1.22 4.16
C PHE A 50 8.36 -1.75 3.50
N GLY A 51 8.38 -1.78 2.17
CA GLY A 51 9.48 -2.30 1.39
C GLY A 51 9.02 -3.23 0.27
N GLU A 52 9.97 -3.98 -0.26
CA GLU A 52 9.73 -4.92 -1.35
C GLU A 52 9.11 -6.22 -0.82
N LEU A 53 8.09 -6.72 -1.52
CA LEU A 53 7.53 -8.06 -1.34
C LEU A 53 8.05 -8.98 -2.45
N GLY A 54 8.61 -10.12 -2.03
CA GLY A 54 9.17 -11.14 -2.92
C GLY A 54 10.37 -10.63 -3.73
N GLU A 55 10.64 -11.28 -4.87
CA GLU A 55 11.67 -10.83 -5.81
C GLU A 55 11.10 -9.76 -6.76
N ALA A 56 11.00 -8.51 -6.28
CA ALA A 56 10.48 -7.35 -7.01
C ALA A 56 9.06 -7.55 -7.56
N SER A 57 8.21 -8.27 -6.83
CA SER A 57 6.81 -8.49 -7.22
C SER A 57 5.91 -7.31 -6.85
N PHE A 58 6.22 -6.63 -5.75
CA PHE A 58 5.47 -5.45 -5.30
C PHE A 58 6.33 -4.59 -4.37
N MET A 59 6.26 -3.27 -4.52
CA MET A 59 6.84 -2.29 -3.60
C MET A 59 5.72 -1.68 -2.77
N LEU A 60 5.78 -1.83 -1.46
CA LEU A 60 4.92 -1.11 -0.52
C LEU A 60 5.66 0.13 0.01
N TYR A 61 5.06 1.30 -0.12
CA TYR A 61 5.61 2.56 0.34
C TYR A 61 5.44 2.74 1.85
N GLY A 62 6.38 3.44 2.49
CA GLY A 62 6.33 3.82 3.90
C GLY A 62 5.35 4.94 4.24
N GLY A 63 4.36 5.17 3.37
CA GLY A 63 3.39 6.25 3.46
C GLY A 63 2.53 6.32 2.21
N LEU A 64 1.70 7.36 2.16
CA LEU A 64 0.82 7.64 1.03
C LEU A 64 1.39 8.78 0.19
N LEU A 65 1.46 8.58 -1.12
CA LEU A 65 1.92 9.58 -2.09
C LEU A 65 0.76 10.07 -2.92
N ALA A 66 0.75 11.36 -3.25
CA ALA A 66 -0.20 11.89 -4.21
C ALA A 66 0.21 11.48 -5.66
N PRO A 67 -0.74 11.38 -6.60
CA PRO A 67 -0.43 10.98 -7.98
C PRO A 67 0.59 11.90 -8.67
N ASP A 68 0.63 13.19 -8.35
CA ASP A 68 1.61 14.13 -8.90
C ASP A 68 3.04 13.89 -8.43
N GLU A 69 3.23 13.31 -7.25
CA GLU A 69 4.55 12.91 -6.76
C GLU A 69 5.13 11.73 -7.55
N VAL A 70 4.27 10.90 -8.16
CA VAL A 70 4.66 9.69 -8.91
C VAL A 70 4.63 9.92 -10.43
N PHE A 71 3.58 10.56 -10.93
CA PHE A 71 3.36 10.78 -12.37
C PHE A 71 3.81 12.17 -12.85
N GLY A 72 4.18 13.08 -11.94
CA GLY A 72 4.53 14.47 -12.24
C GLY A 72 3.34 15.41 -12.40
N GLU A 73 2.13 14.87 -12.47
CA GLU A 73 0.85 15.56 -12.47
C GLU A 73 -0.24 14.68 -11.84
N THR A 74 -1.42 15.23 -11.56
CA THR A 74 -2.58 14.43 -11.13
C THR A 74 -3.50 14.18 -12.33
N PRO A 75 -3.52 12.98 -12.92
CA PRO A 75 -4.44 12.64 -13.99
C PRO A 75 -5.91 12.83 -13.60
N ASP A 76 -6.73 13.13 -14.59
CA ASP A 76 -8.18 13.25 -14.41
C ASP A 76 -8.78 11.95 -13.88
N GLY A 77 -9.59 12.04 -12.82
CA GLY A 77 -10.21 10.89 -12.16
C GLY A 77 -9.38 10.29 -11.02
N LEU A 78 -8.13 10.76 -10.83
CA LEU A 78 -7.28 10.37 -9.70
C LEU A 78 -7.26 11.42 -8.57
N GLN A 79 -8.11 12.46 -8.65
CA GLN A 79 -8.27 13.41 -7.55
C GLN A 79 -8.82 12.70 -6.31
N GLY A 80 -8.03 12.69 -5.23
CA GLY A 80 -8.36 12.00 -3.99
C GLY A 80 -7.81 10.57 -3.90
N VAL A 81 -7.07 10.10 -4.90
CA VAL A 81 -6.31 8.85 -4.81
C VAL A 81 -4.99 9.08 -4.08
N TRP A 82 -4.63 8.13 -3.22
CA TRP A 82 -3.39 8.12 -2.45
C TRP A 82 -2.65 6.81 -2.68
N LEU A 83 -1.49 6.88 -3.32
CA LEU A 83 -0.72 5.71 -3.74
C LEU A 83 0.05 5.13 -2.55
N PHE A 84 -0.02 3.81 -2.37
CA PHE A 84 0.69 3.10 -1.31
C PHE A 84 1.70 2.08 -1.86
N GLY A 85 1.74 1.83 -3.17
CA GLY A 85 2.69 0.90 -3.76
C GLY A 85 2.59 0.75 -5.27
N ASP A 86 3.46 -0.09 -5.83
CA ASP A 86 3.50 -0.44 -7.26
C ASP A 86 4.03 -1.86 -7.50
N ASP A 87 3.82 -2.38 -8.70
CA ASP A 87 4.22 -3.73 -9.11
C ASP A 87 5.59 -3.80 -9.85
N PHE A 88 6.37 -2.72 -9.85
CA PHE A 88 7.59 -2.54 -10.66
C PHE A 88 7.41 -2.65 -12.19
N ALA A 89 6.22 -2.99 -12.68
CA ALA A 89 5.87 -3.08 -14.10
C ALA A 89 5.09 -1.84 -14.58
N GLY A 90 4.74 -0.94 -13.66
CA GLY A 90 4.12 0.36 -13.91
C GLY A 90 2.72 0.49 -13.31
N THR A 91 2.11 -0.60 -12.84
CA THR A 91 0.80 -0.53 -12.18
C THR A 91 0.98 0.02 -10.77
N ASN A 92 0.32 1.15 -10.47
CA ASN A 92 0.31 1.70 -9.13
C ASN A 92 -0.96 1.27 -8.37
N CYS A 93 -0.81 1.01 -7.08
CA CYS A 93 -1.90 0.71 -6.16
C CYS A 93 -2.09 1.86 -5.18
N GLY A 94 -3.35 2.19 -4.88
CA GLY A 94 -3.69 3.27 -3.98
C GLY A 94 -5.04 3.10 -3.29
N PHE A 95 -5.36 4.05 -2.42
CA PHE A 95 -6.69 4.20 -1.84
C PHE A 95 -7.41 5.38 -2.47
N ASP A 96 -8.67 5.20 -2.83
CA ASP A 96 -9.54 6.30 -3.26
C ASP A 96 -10.27 6.91 -2.06
N SER A 97 -9.73 8.01 -1.53
CA SER A 97 -10.36 8.71 -0.39
C SER A 97 -11.69 9.36 -0.73
N ALA A 98 -11.99 9.58 -2.02
CA ALA A 98 -13.28 10.09 -2.48
C ALA A 98 -14.35 8.99 -2.58
N ASP A 99 -13.95 7.72 -2.72
CA ASP A 99 -14.82 6.55 -2.76
C ASP A 99 -14.57 5.60 -1.57
N GLY A 100 -14.63 6.15 -0.35
CA GLY A 100 -14.64 5.35 0.87
C GLY A 100 -13.33 4.59 1.18
N TRP A 101 -12.20 5.06 0.66
CA TRP A 101 -10.88 4.44 0.82
C TRP A 101 -10.77 3.04 0.22
N ARG A 102 -11.53 2.77 -0.85
CA ARG A 102 -11.38 1.55 -1.64
C ARG A 102 -10.00 1.44 -2.26
N ILE A 103 -9.56 0.21 -2.43
CA ILE A 103 -8.27 -0.11 -3.04
C ILE A 103 -8.44 -0.10 -4.55
N VAL A 104 -7.57 0.64 -5.21
CA VAL A 104 -7.58 0.81 -6.64
C VAL A 104 -6.23 0.48 -7.26
N GLU A 105 -6.27 -0.05 -8.47
CA GLU A 105 -5.12 -0.18 -9.37
C GLU A 105 -5.23 0.84 -10.49
N ILE A 106 -4.09 1.41 -10.88
CA ILE A 106 -4.00 2.44 -11.90
C ILE A 106 -3.17 1.89 -13.05
N ASP A 107 -3.77 1.88 -14.23
CA ASP A 107 -3.10 1.48 -15.46
C ASP A 107 -2.09 2.56 -15.89
N PRO A 108 -0.81 2.21 -16.13
CA PRO A 108 0.23 3.18 -16.47
C PRO A 108 0.09 3.82 -17.85
N THR A 109 -0.73 3.24 -18.73
CA THR A 109 -0.84 3.65 -20.14
C THR A 109 -1.93 4.69 -20.35
N ASN A 110 -2.99 4.65 -19.56
CA ASN A 110 -4.18 5.49 -19.73
C ASN A 110 -4.70 6.11 -18.43
N PHE A 111 -4.08 5.81 -17.29
CA PHE A 111 -4.48 6.24 -15.94
C PHE A 111 -5.89 5.83 -15.53
N SER A 112 -6.47 4.79 -16.15
CA SER A 112 -7.73 4.22 -15.70
C SER A 112 -7.55 3.60 -14.33
N LYS A 113 -8.54 3.84 -13.48
CA LYS A 113 -8.57 3.39 -12.10
C LYS A 113 -9.63 2.30 -11.94
N ASP A 114 -9.19 1.11 -11.56
CA ASP A 114 -10.07 -0.03 -11.30
C ASP A 114 -10.10 -0.34 -9.80
N VAL A 115 -11.29 -0.55 -9.26
CA VAL A 115 -11.46 -0.97 -7.86
C VAL A 115 -11.15 -2.46 -7.74
N VAL A 116 -10.15 -2.81 -6.94
CA VAL A 116 -9.65 -4.18 -6.76
C VAL A 116 -9.89 -4.74 -5.37
N GLY A 117 -10.32 -3.93 -4.41
CA GLY A 117 -10.65 -4.38 -3.07
C GLY A 117 -11.19 -3.29 -2.16
N GLU A 118 -11.71 -3.69 -1.01
CA GLU A 118 -12.19 -2.77 0.04
C GLU A 118 -11.48 -2.99 1.38
N ASP A 119 -10.74 -4.09 1.53
CA ASP A 119 -9.99 -4.44 2.73
C ASP A 119 -8.50 -4.63 2.42
N PHE A 120 -7.66 -3.83 3.08
CA PHE A 120 -6.21 -3.87 2.87
C PHE A 120 -5.61 -5.20 3.32
N ALA A 121 -6.11 -5.79 4.40
CA ALA A 121 -5.57 -7.05 4.91
C ALA A 121 -5.79 -8.19 3.92
N ALA A 122 -6.99 -8.31 3.36
CA ALA A 122 -7.28 -9.25 2.28
C ALA A 122 -6.39 -8.99 1.04
N PHE A 123 -6.29 -7.73 0.60
CA PHE A 123 -5.49 -7.35 -0.57
C PHE A 123 -4.01 -7.73 -0.41
N ILE A 124 -3.38 -7.33 0.69
CA ILE A 124 -1.94 -7.54 0.87
C ILE A 124 -1.61 -9.02 1.05
N ARG A 125 -2.50 -9.81 1.66
CA ARG A 125 -2.33 -11.27 1.77
C ARG A 125 -2.37 -11.97 0.42
N ILE A 126 -3.23 -11.54 -0.50
CA ILE A 126 -3.26 -12.06 -1.88
C ILE A 126 -1.94 -11.74 -2.59
N ARG A 127 -1.43 -10.51 -2.42
CA ARG A 127 -0.14 -10.09 -2.99
C ARG A 127 1.05 -10.90 -2.44
N ILE A 128 1.09 -11.10 -1.12
CA ILE A 128 2.11 -11.92 -0.45
C ILE A 128 2.06 -13.36 -0.95
N ALA A 129 0.88 -13.96 -1.03
CA ALA A 129 0.72 -15.34 -1.52
C ALA A 129 1.14 -15.50 -2.99
N ALA A 130 0.96 -14.47 -3.81
CA ALA A 130 1.40 -14.47 -5.21
C ALA A 130 2.91 -14.24 -5.37
N ALA A 131 3.58 -13.69 -4.35
CA ALA A 131 5.02 -13.40 -4.33
C ALA A 131 5.85 -14.51 -3.64
N SER A 132 5.20 -15.56 -3.14
CA SER A 132 5.81 -16.69 -2.40
C SER A 132 6.28 -17.82 -3.32
#